data_AF-T1EID8-F1
#
_entry.id   AF-T1EID8-F1
#
_cell.length_a   1.000
_cell.length_b   1.000
_cell.length_c   1.000
_cell.angle_alpha   90.00
_cell.angle_beta   90.00
_cell.angle_gamma   90.00
#
_symmetry.space_group_name_H-M   'P 1'
#
loop_
_entity.id
_entity.type
_entity.pdbx_description
1 polymer ?
#
loop_
_entity_poly.entity_id
_entity_poly.type
_entity_poly.pdbx_seq_one_letter_code
_entity_poly.pdbx_strand_id
1 'polypeptide(L)'
;SMLNEVNSVVDFITKLFLQRNLESRVVKSFAESLRNAMCNYYLDHWFPEKPCKGSAYRCIRNHHNRVDPLFLEAGLCVQLEAFDLANLLPKEITIWVDPDNVSYRIGEEGSIGVLFDGRP
;
A
#
# COMPACT_ATOMS: atom_id res chain seq x y z
N SER A 1 -13.21 3.27 11.47
CA SER A 1 -13.20 2.74 10.09
C SER A 1 -11.79 2.89 9.54
N MET A 2 -11.30 1.98 8.69
CA MET A 2 -9.92 2.00 8.14
C MET A 2 -9.82 2.65 6.74
N LEU A 3 -10.94 3.13 6.22
CA LEU A 3 -11.06 3.46 4.79
C LEU A 3 -10.18 4.64 4.38
N ASN A 4 -9.97 5.63 5.25
CA ASN A 4 -9.15 6.80 4.92
C ASN A 4 -7.67 6.40 4.81
N GLU A 5 -7.21 5.57 5.74
CA GLU A 5 -5.87 5.02 5.78
C GLU A 5 -5.61 4.18 4.52
N VAL A 6 -6.51 3.24 4.20
CA VAL A 6 -6.42 2.41 3.00
C VAL A 6 -6.41 3.28 1.73
N ASN A 7 -7.30 4.27 1.62
CA ASN A 7 -7.34 5.16 0.47
C ASN A 7 -6.04 5.95 0.29
N SER A 8 -5.42 6.41 1.38
CA SER A 8 -4.15 7.15 1.30
C SER A 8 -3.02 6.31 0.68
N VAL A 9 -2.99 5.00 0.99
CA VAL A 9 -2.03 4.06 0.39
C VAL A 9 -2.37 3.84 -1.08
N VAL A 10 -3.63 3.59 -1.41
CA VAL A 10 -4.08 3.35 -2.78
C VAL A 10 -3.78 4.56 -3.67
N ASP A 11 -4.06 5.78 -3.19
CA ASP A 11 -3.76 7.03 -3.91
C ASP A 11 -2.25 7.22 -4.10
N PHE A 12 -1.45 6.85 -3.11
CA PHE A 12 0.00 6.92 -3.22
C PHE A 12 0.55 5.95 -4.28
N ILE A 13 0.10 4.69 -4.26
CA ILE A 13 0.56 3.67 -5.22
C ILE A 13 0.09 3.97 -6.64
N THR A 14 -1.16 4.41 -6.81
CA THR A 14 -1.70 4.78 -8.13
C THR A 14 -0.94 5.96 -8.75
N LYS A 15 -0.55 6.96 -7.94
CA LYS A 15 0.33 8.06 -8.39
C LYS A 15 1.67 7.54 -8.87
N LEU A 16 2.30 6.59 -8.16
CA LEU A 16 3.56 5.98 -8.61
C LEU A 16 3.38 5.27 -9.95
N PHE A 17 2.28 4.52 -10.13
CA PHE A 17 2.03 3.79 -11.38
C PHE A 17 1.78 4.74 -12.56
N LEU A 18 1.03 5.82 -12.34
CA LEU A 18 0.82 6.87 -13.35
C LEU A 18 2.13 7.56 -13.74
N GLN A 19 3.02 7.83 -12.77
CA GLN A 19 4.36 8.39 -13.05
C GLN A 19 5.25 7.44 -13.87
N ARG A 20 4.96 6.14 -13.84
CA ARG A 20 5.60 5.12 -14.69
C ARG A 20 4.83 4.84 -15.99
N ASN A 21 3.90 5.72 -16.35
CA ASN A 21 3.10 5.66 -17.58
C ASN A 21 2.22 4.40 -17.70
N LEU A 22 1.79 3.81 -16.59
CA LEU A 22 0.77 2.76 -16.63
C LEU A 22 -0.58 3.37 -17.03
N GLU A 23 -1.33 2.68 -17.90
CA GLU A 23 -2.60 3.17 -18.43
C GLU A 23 -3.61 3.48 -17.31
N SER A 24 -4.27 4.64 -17.36
CA SER A 24 -5.19 5.08 -16.30
C SER A 24 -6.34 4.11 -16.03
N ARG A 25 -6.82 3.41 -17.06
CA ARG A 25 -7.86 2.37 -16.91
C ARG A 25 -7.34 1.20 -16.07
N VAL A 26 -6.12 0.74 -16.34
CA VAL A 26 -5.44 -0.31 -15.58
C VAL A 26 -5.22 0.14 -14.14
N VAL A 27 -4.70 1.37 -13.95
CA VAL A 27 -4.48 1.95 -12.61
C VAL A 27 -5.77 1.99 -11.80
N LYS A 28 -6.90 2.37 -12.41
CA LYS A 28 -8.20 2.42 -11.72
C LYS A 28 -8.67 1.03 -11.27
N SER A 29 -8.58 0.03 -12.13
CA SER A 29 -8.94 -1.35 -11.77
C SER A 29 -8.03 -1.90 -10.66
N PHE A 30 -6.72 -1.65 -10.75
CA PHE A 30 -5.78 -2.01 -9.70
C PHE A 30 -6.11 -1.33 -8.36
N ALA A 31 -6.48 -0.04 -8.39
CA ALA A 31 -6.84 0.73 -7.19
C ALA A 31 -8.06 0.14 -6.46
N GLU A 32 -9.10 -0.24 -7.21
CA GLU A 32 -10.29 -0.90 -6.67
C GLU A 32 -9.94 -2.25 -6.05
N SER A 33 -9.12 -3.05 -6.73
CA SER A 33 -8.70 -4.35 -6.22
C SER A 33 -7.81 -4.26 -4.99
N LEU A 34 -6.84 -3.34 -4.96
CA LEU A 34 -5.94 -3.16 -3.81
C LEU A 34 -6.72 -2.70 -2.58
N ARG A 35 -7.65 -1.76 -2.73
CA ARG A 35 -8.51 -1.31 -1.64
C ARG A 35 -9.30 -2.45 -1.02
N ASN A 36 -9.91 -3.30 -1.86
CA ASN A 36 -10.69 -4.44 -1.38
C ASN A 36 -9.79 -5.47 -0.67
N ALA A 37 -8.63 -5.79 -1.25
CA ALA A 37 -7.66 -6.71 -0.64
C ALA A 37 -7.20 -6.21 0.73
N MET A 38 -6.82 -4.94 0.84
CA MET A 38 -6.40 -4.33 2.11
C MET A 38 -7.51 -4.33 3.17
N CYS A 39 -8.72 -3.90 2.81
CA CYS A 39 -9.86 -3.89 3.75
C CYS A 39 -10.18 -5.28 4.29
N ASN A 40 -10.14 -6.30 3.42
CA ASN A 40 -10.38 -7.69 3.82
C ASN A 40 -9.24 -8.21 4.70
N TYR A 41 -7.99 -7.95 4.33
CA TYR A 41 -6.81 -8.43 5.05
C TYR A 41 -6.70 -7.82 6.46
N TYR A 42 -7.10 -6.56 6.63
CA TYR A 42 -7.00 -5.85 7.91
C TYR A 42 -8.19 -6.07 8.85
N LEU A 43 -9.28 -6.72 8.41
CA LEU A 43 -10.56 -6.77 9.13
C LEU A 43 -10.43 -7.19 10.61
N ASP A 44 -9.72 -8.29 10.88
CA ASP A 44 -9.52 -8.83 12.24
C ASP A 44 -8.27 -8.29 12.94
N HIS A 45 -7.52 -7.42 12.26
CA HIS A 45 -6.25 -6.87 12.72
C HIS A 45 -6.27 -5.35 12.79
N TRP A 46 -7.44 -4.72 12.96
CA TRP A 46 -7.58 -3.27 13.09
C TRP A 46 -8.04 -2.88 14.50
N PHE A 47 -7.19 -2.17 15.26
CA PHE A 47 -7.45 -1.83 16.66
C PHE A 47 -7.31 -0.31 16.90
N PRO A 48 -8.34 0.51 16.65
CA PRO A 48 -8.28 1.97 16.81
C PRO A 48 -7.82 2.43 18.19
N GLU A 49 -8.19 1.72 19.25
CA GLU A 49 -7.84 2.07 20.63
C GLU A 49 -6.36 1.75 20.96
N LYS A 50 -5.70 0.95 20.12
CA LYS A 50 -4.29 0.57 20.25
C LYS A 50 -3.64 0.54 18.86
N PRO A 51 -3.39 1.69 18.21
CA PRO A 51 -2.99 1.75 16.80
C PRO A 51 -1.78 0.88 16.45
N CYS A 52 -0.77 0.84 17.33
CA CYS A 52 0.44 0.03 17.10
C CYS A 52 0.20 -1.49 17.17
N LYS A 53 -0.89 -1.96 17.77
CA LYS A 53 -1.21 -3.39 17.83
C LYS A 53 -1.51 -3.89 16.42
N GLY A 54 -0.73 -4.87 15.96
CA GLY A 54 -0.87 -5.40 14.60
C GLY A 54 -0.21 -4.57 13.50
N SER A 55 0.53 -3.50 13.83
CA SER A 55 1.19 -2.64 12.82
C SER A 55 2.12 -3.45 11.90
N ALA A 56 2.94 -4.35 12.46
CA ALA A 56 3.81 -5.22 11.66
C ALA A 56 3.05 -6.19 10.73
N TYR A 57 1.83 -6.61 11.12
CA TYR A 57 0.97 -7.45 10.27
C TYR A 57 0.38 -6.66 9.11
N ARG A 58 -0.02 -5.40 9.36
CA ARG A 58 -0.60 -4.52 8.33
C ARG A 58 0.44 -3.86 7.44
N CYS A 59 1.70 -3.86 7.87
CA CYS A 59 2.82 -3.27 7.15
C CYS A 59 2.96 -3.87 5.75
N ILE A 60 2.98 -3.01 4.74
CA ILE A 60 3.23 -3.39 3.35
C ILE A 60 4.72 -3.19 3.08
N ARG A 61 5.40 -4.24 2.59
CA ARG A 61 6.85 -4.18 2.37
C ARG A 61 7.26 -4.80 1.04
N ASN A 62 7.83 -3.95 0.18
CA ASN A 62 8.66 -4.41 -0.93
C ASN A 62 10.13 -4.29 -0.58
N HIS A 63 10.89 -5.32 -0.94
CA HIS A 63 12.34 -5.34 -0.75
C HIS A 63 13.01 -6.07 -1.93
N HIS A 64 13.78 -5.33 -2.71
CA HIS A 64 14.44 -5.77 -3.92
C HIS A 64 13.46 -6.40 -4.93
N ASN A 65 13.48 -7.72 -5.06
CA ASN A 65 12.63 -8.48 -5.99
C ASN A 65 11.43 -9.14 -5.29
N ARG A 66 11.20 -8.83 -4.01
CA ARG A 66 10.05 -9.32 -3.26
C ARG A 66 8.98 -8.24 -3.22
N VAL A 67 7.86 -8.52 -3.87
CA VAL A 67 6.66 -7.68 -3.89
C VAL A 67 5.71 -8.16 -2.80
N ASP A 68 5.12 -7.22 -2.08
CA ASP A 68 4.14 -7.50 -1.04
C ASP A 68 2.93 -8.28 -1.59
N PRO A 69 2.43 -9.31 -0.87
CA PRO A 69 1.29 -10.10 -1.32
C PRO A 69 0.04 -9.28 -1.67
N LEU A 70 -0.22 -8.16 -0.99
CA LEU A 70 -1.38 -7.31 -1.29
C LEU A 70 -1.29 -6.67 -2.67
N PHE A 71 -0.08 -6.29 -3.10
CA PHE A 71 0.16 -5.79 -4.45
C PHE A 71 0.06 -6.90 -5.49
N LEU A 72 0.57 -8.10 -5.18
CA LEU A 72 0.45 -9.26 -6.06
C LEU A 72 -1.02 -9.63 -6.29
N GLU A 73 -1.81 -9.71 -5.22
CA GLU A 73 -3.25 -10.00 -5.29
C GLU A 73 -3.99 -8.97 -6.14
N ALA A 74 -3.72 -7.68 -5.92
CA ALA A 74 -4.30 -6.61 -6.74
C ALA A 74 -3.81 -6.64 -8.20
N GLY A 75 -2.57 -7.07 -8.46
CA GLY A 75 -2.02 -7.20 -9.80
C GLY A 75 -2.73 -8.24 -10.67
N LEU A 76 -3.27 -9.31 -10.06
CA LEU A 76 -3.97 -10.38 -10.77
C LEU A 76 -5.18 -9.86 -11.56
N CYS A 77 -5.93 -8.88 -11.02
CA CYS A 77 -7.12 -8.35 -11.69
C CYS A 77 -6.81 -7.54 -12.96
N VAL A 78 -5.54 -7.14 -13.13
CA VAL A 78 -5.05 -6.32 -14.24
C VAL A 78 -3.92 -6.99 -15.02
N GLN A 79 -3.68 -8.28 -14.79
CA GLN A 79 -2.63 -9.06 -15.47
C GLN A 79 -1.22 -8.48 -15.29
N LEU A 80 -0.95 -7.87 -14.13
CA LEU A 80 0.41 -7.47 -13.74
C LEU A 80 1.03 -8.57 -12.89
N GLU A 81 2.15 -9.11 -13.33
CA GLU A 81 2.89 -10.13 -12.59
C GLU A 81 3.88 -9.49 -11.61
N ALA A 82 4.51 -10.32 -10.78
CA ALA A 82 5.49 -9.88 -9.79
C ALA A 82 6.62 -9.04 -10.41
N PHE A 83 7.07 -9.39 -11.62
CA PHE A 83 8.11 -8.64 -12.32
C PHE A 83 7.65 -7.24 -12.74
N ASP A 84 6.43 -7.10 -13.27
CA ASP A 84 5.87 -5.81 -13.66
C ASP A 84 5.73 -4.89 -12.44
N LEU A 85 5.14 -5.42 -11.36
CA LEU A 85 4.97 -4.69 -10.11
C LEU A 85 6.32 -4.27 -9.50
N ALA A 86 7.33 -5.14 -9.54
CA ALA A 86 8.68 -4.83 -9.06
C ALA A 86 9.40 -3.74 -9.88
N ASN A 87 8.98 -3.49 -11.13
CA ASN A 87 9.50 -2.42 -11.98
C ASN A 87 8.71 -1.10 -11.81
N LEU A 88 7.43 -1.20 -11.45
CA LEU A 88 6.56 -0.05 -11.19
C LEU A 88 6.80 0.55 -9.78
N LEU A 89 7.14 -0.29 -8.81
CA LEU A 89 7.33 0.11 -7.41
C LEU A 89 8.79 0.50 -7.11
N PRO A 90 9.04 1.33 -6.07
CA PRO A 90 10.38 1.53 -5.55
C PRO A 90 11.00 0.19 -5.13
N LYS A 91 12.32 0.03 -5.33
CA LYS A 91 13.04 -1.20 -4.96
C LYS A 91 12.93 -1.54 -3.49
N GLU A 92 12.85 -0.51 -2.65
CA GLU A 92 12.66 -0.63 -1.22
C GLU A 92 11.59 0.36 -0.81
N ILE A 93 10.45 -0.17 -0.38
CA ILE A 93 9.38 0.63 0.20
C ILE A 93 8.77 -0.13 1.36
N THR A 94 8.56 0.57 2.46
CA THR A 94 7.82 0.09 3.62
C THR A 94 6.72 1.09 3.93
N ILE A 95 5.49 0.62 4.11
CA ILE A 95 4.33 1.45 4.45
C ILE A 95 3.70 0.87 5.71
N TRP A 96 3.62 1.69 6.76
CA TRP A 96 2.89 1.38 7.98
C TRP A 96 1.48 1.94 7.85
N VAL A 97 0.49 1.06 7.94
CA VAL A 97 -0.93 1.40 7.80
C VAL A 97 -1.60 1.17 9.14
N ASP A 98 -1.63 2.20 9.97
CA ASP A 98 -2.11 2.14 11.34
C ASP A 98 -3.34 3.05 11.52
N PRO A 99 -4.25 2.75 12.47
CA PRO A 99 -5.34 3.67 12.79
C PRO A 99 -4.83 5.10 13.03
N ASP A 100 -5.46 6.06 12.34
CA ASP A 100 -5.12 7.49 12.39
C ASP A 100 -3.73 7.87 11.87
N ASN A 101 -2.94 6.92 11.33
CA ASN A 101 -1.63 7.23 10.77
C ASN A 101 -1.21 6.29 9.65
N VAL A 102 -0.88 6.86 8.49
CA VAL A 102 -0.18 6.14 7.43
C VAL A 102 1.13 6.82 7.14
N SER A 103 2.21 6.08 7.32
CA SER A 103 3.57 6.55 7.07
C SER A 103 4.32 5.59 6.17
N TYR A 104 5.35 6.08 5.50
CA TYR A 104 6.13 5.28 4.58
C TYR A 104 7.61 5.65 4.62
N ARG A 105 8.43 4.74 4.13
CA ARG A 105 9.85 4.94 3.87
C ARG A 105 10.22 4.35 2.52
N ILE A 106 10.99 5.08 1.73
CA ILE A 106 11.59 4.60 0.48
C ILE A 106 13.10 4.49 0.67
N GLY A 107 13.67 3.32 0.42
CA GLY A 107 15.07 3.01 0.75
C GLY A 107 15.27 2.62 2.23
N GLU A 108 16.27 1.79 2.53
CA GLU A 108 16.64 1.43 3.90
C GLU A 108 16.96 2.66 4.77
N GLU A 109 17.71 3.61 4.22
CA GLU A 109 18.12 4.87 4.89
C GLU A 109 17.22 6.06 4.53
N GLY A 110 16.03 5.81 3.99
CA GLY A 110 15.07 6.85 3.63
C GLY A 110 14.49 7.60 4.83
N SER A 111 14.10 8.86 4.62
CA SER A 111 13.29 9.60 5.59
C SER A 111 11.87 9.02 5.68
N ILE A 112 11.25 9.14 6.86
CA ILE A 112 9.83 8.81 7.04
C ILE A 112 8.97 9.93 6.45
N GLY A 113 8.12 9.58 5.49
CA GLY A 113 7.05 10.44 4.98
C GLY A 113 5.70 10.04 5.58
N VAL A 114 4.74 10.98 5.58
CA VAL A 114 3.36 10.75 6.06
C VAL A 114 2.40 10.87 4.88
N LEU A 115 1.56 9.84 4.69
CA LEU A 115 0.50 9.83 3.68
C LEU A 115 -0.85 10.26 4.27
N PHE A 116 -1.07 9.95 5.54
CA PHE A 116 -2.29 10.28 6.26
C PHE A 116 -1.99 10.50 7.74
N ASP A 117 -2.56 11.57 8.29
CA ASP A 117 -2.57 11.87 9.72
C ASP A 117 -4.00 12.22 10.11
N GLY A 118 -4.63 11.32 10.86
CA GLY A 118 -6.01 11.44 11.32
C GLY A 118 -6.13 12.06 12.72
N ARG A 119 -5.00 12.38 13.35
CA ARG A 119 -5.00 13.07 14.64
C ARG A 119 -5.62 14.48 14.49
N PRO A 120 -6.45 14.91 15.44
CA PRO A 120 -7.05 16.24 15.42
C PRO A 120 -6.02 17.37 15.53
#